data_AF-A0A067QHJ9-F1
#
_entry.id   AF-A0A067QHJ9-F1
#
_cell.length_a   1.000
_cell.length_b   1.000
_cell.length_c   1.000
_cell.angle_alpha   90.00
_cell.angle_beta   90.00
_cell.angle_gamma   90.00
#
_symmetry.space_group_name_H-M   'P 1'
#
loop_
_entity.id
_entity.type
_entity.pdbx_description
1 polymer ?
#
loop_
_entity_poly.entity_id
_entity_poly.type
_entity_poly.pdbx_seq_one_letter_code
_entity_poly.pdbx_strand_id
1 'polypeptide(L)'
;MAAAPGTAFPFSSIHVGTPTTTLNGLISIARYCHNIQSLTFPLNPVCPAIEDQKLVREASNQNLKYIWCSFAHLEDPMSAAAFLSDLFPNLVGISPDWPSSSGQESRENEEENELVDNWKKVDEAHRSFVKVRKQERANRITKIGDDLTRTVAGLRI
;
A
#
# COMPACT_ATOMS: atom_id res chain seq x y z
N MET A 1 -41.58 53.58 1.11
CA MET A 1 -40.56 53.00 0.22
C MET A 1 -39.58 52.26 1.11
N ALA A 2 -39.65 50.93 1.12
CA ALA A 2 -38.89 50.05 2.00
C ALA A 2 -37.62 49.56 1.29
N ALA A 3 -36.48 49.62 1.98
CA ALA A 3 -35.21 49.04 1.53
C ALA A 3 -35.07 47.64 2.12
N ALA A 4 -34.81 46.65 1.29
CA ALA A 4 -34.42 45.30 1.70
C ALA A 4 -32.90 45.15 1.54
N PRO A 5 -32.14 44.83 2.59
CA PRO A 5 -30.76 44.40 2.44
C PRO A 5 -30.73 42.87 2.28
N GLY A 6 -30.59 42.42 1.04
CA GLY A 6 -30.24 41.04 0.72
C GLY A 6 -28.76 40.81 1.01
N THR A 7 -28.44 40.30 2.20
CA THR A 7 -27.10 39.81 2.52
C THR A 7 -26.84 38.52 1.75
N ALA A 8 -26.06 38.63 0.67
CA ALA A 8 -25.48 37.47 0.00
C ALA A 8 -24.44 36.85 0.95
N PHE A 9 -24.77 35.70 1.53
CA PHE A 9 -23.80 34.90 2.26
C PHE A 9 -22.80 34.31 1.24
N PRO A 10 -21.48 34.51 1.41
CA PRO A 10 -20.50 33.76 0.65
C PRO A 10 -20.55 32.32 1.15
N PHE A 11 -21.27 31.45 0.45
CA PHE A 11 -21.07 30.02 0.59
C PHE A 11 -19.67 29.72 0.08
N SER A 12 -18.69 29.73 0.98
CA SER A 12 -17.42 29.05 0.77
C SER A 12 -17.76 27.59 0.50
N SER A 13 -17.64 27.18 -0.76
CA SER A 13 -17.77 25.79 -1.16
C SER A 13 -16.67 25.01 -0.45
N ILE A 14 -17.00 24.37 0.67
CA ILE A 14 -16.11 23.42 1.33
C ILE A 14 -16.06 22.22 0.39
N HIS A 15 -15.00 22.11 -0.40
CA HIS A 15 -14.66 20.84 -1.02
C HIS A 15 -14.29 19.89 0.11
N VAL A 16 -15.29 19.16 0.61
CA VAL A 16 -15.07 17.98 1.42
C VAL A 16 -14.37 17.00 0.48
N GLY A 17 -13.02 16.99 0.52
CA GLY A 17 -12.22 16.07 -0.26
C GLY A 17 -12.76 14.66 -0.06
N THR A 18 -12.87 13.90 -1.14
CA THR A 18 -13.22 12.48 -1.02
C THR A 18 -12.27 11.83 -0.01
N PRO A 19 -12.77 11.04 0.95
CA PRO A 19 -11.91 10.43 1.95
C PRO A 19 -10.90 9.54 1.22
N THR A 20 -9.63 9.93 1.28
CA THR A 20 -8.52 9.17 0.71
C THR A 20 -7.88 8.36 1.83
N THR A 21 -7.74 7.05 1.60
CA THR A 21 -7.06 6.18 2.55
C THR A 21 -5.56 6.39 2.39
N THR A 22 -4.83 6.68 3.46
CA THR A 22 -3.37 6.73 3.42
C THR A 22 -2.78 5.32 3.41
N LEU A 23 -1.51 5.19 3.02
CA LEU A 23 -0.79 3.91 3.15
C LEU A 23 -0.86 3.36 4.59
N ASN A 24 -0.85 4.23 5.61
CA ASN A 24 -1.05 3.84 7.01
C ASN A 24 -2.40 3.18 7.29
N GLY A 25 -3.47 3.58 6.60
CA GLY A 25 -4.76 2.93 6.70
C GLY A 25 -4.72 1.44 6.34
N LEU A 26 -3.78 1.04 5.48
CA LEU A 26 -3.60 -0.36 5.06
C LEU A 26 -3.07 -1.25 6.19
N ILE A 27 -2.39 -0.69 7.19
CA ILE A 27 -1.93 -1.44 8.37
C ILE A 27 -3.13 -2.03 9.09
N SER A 28 -4.18 -1.23 9.30
CA SER A 28 -5.41 -1.68 9.96
C SER A 28 -6.12 -2.77 9.15
N ILE A 29 -6.19 -2.62 7.82
CA ILE A 29 -6.78 -3.64 6.94
C ILE A 29 -5.99 -4.94 7.03
N ALA A 30 -4.66 -4.86 6.96
CA ALA A 30 -3.81 -6.03 7.04
C ALA A 30 -3.91 -6.72 8.41
N ARG A 31 -4.06 -5.94 9.48
CA ARG A 31 -4.20 -6.42 10.86
C ARG A 31 -5.56 -7.06 11.17
N TYR A 32 -6.67 -6.53 10.63
CA TYR A 32 -8.01 -6.94 11.07
C TYR A 32 -8.82 -7.67 9.99
N CYS A 33 -8.47 -7.50 8.71
CA CYS A 33 -9.25 -8.05 7.58
C CYS A 33 -8.55 -9.25 6.94
N HIS A 34 -8.24 -10.29 7.70
CA HIS A 34 -7.41 -11.42 7.21
C HIS A 34 -8.00 -12.20 6.04
N ASN A 35 -9.31 -12.11 5.76
CA ASN A 35 -9.96 -12.87 4.68
C ASN A 35 -10.13 -12.06 3.39
N ILE A 36 -9.73 -10.80 3.36
CA ILE A 36 -9.84 -9.97 2.16
C ILE A 36 -8.87 -10.49 1.08
N GLN A 37 -9.39 -10.68 -0.13
CA GLN A 37 -8.60 -11.12 -1.28
C GLN A 37 -8.32 -9.99 -2.26
N SER A 38 -9.18 -8.99 -2.29
CA SER A 38 -9.05 -7.89 -3.21
C SER A 38 -9.53 -6.60 -2.56
N LEU A 39 -8.85 -5.50 -2.83
CA LEU A 39 -9.09 -4.23 -2.18
C LEU A 39 -9.09 -3.10 -3.23
N THR A 40 -10.20 -2.36 -3.30
CA THR A 40 -10.36 -1.19 -4.19
C THR A 40 -10.60 0.04 -3.35
N PHE A 41 -9.79 1.09 -3.53
CA PHE A 41 -9.93 2.32 -2.76
C PHE A 41 -9.13 3.48 -3.39
N PRO A 42 -9.57 4.73 -3.17
CA PRO A 42 -8.75 5.88 -3.47
C PRO A 42 -7.59 5.96 -2.48
N LEU A 43 -6.36 5.84 -2.97
CA LEU A 43 -5.16 5.86 -2.15
C LEU A 43 -4.55 7.26 -2.14
N ASN A 44 -4.26 7.79 -0.96
CA ASN A 44 -3.33 8.90 -0.80
C ASN A 44 -1.90 8.35 -0.67
N PRO A 45 -0.98 8.67 -1.59
CA PRO A 45 0.34 8.05 -1.72
C PRO A 45 1.37 8.55 -0.70
N VAL A 46 0.97 9.35 0.29
CA VAL A 46 1.86 9.78 1.37
C VAL A 46 2.40 8.55 2.10
N CYS A 47 3.72 8.37 2.03
CA CYS A 47 4.40 7.27 2.66
C CYS A 47 4.34 7.37 4.19
N PRO A 48 4.22 6.22 4.90
CA PRO A 48 4.30 6.15 6.35
C PRO A 48 5.57 6.78 6.90
N ALA A 49 5.49 7.32 8.12
CA ALA A 49 6.70 7.67 8.85
C ALA A 49 7.47 6.40 9.26
N ILE A 50 8.77 6.52 9.53
CA ILE A 50 9.62 5.39 9.94
C ILE A 50 9.06 4.67 11.18
N GLU A 51 8.39 5.40 12.07
CA GLU A 51 7.78 4.86 13.29
C GLU A 51 6.71 3.80 13.02
N ASP A 52 6.04 3.88 11.87
CA ASP A 52 4.99 2.95 11.45
C ASP A 52 5.56 1.58 11.01
N GLN A 53 6.86 1.49 10.71
CA GLN A 53 7.50 0.24 10.28
C GLN A 53 7.43 -0.87 11.34
N LYS A 54 7.35 -0.51 12.62
CA LYS A 54 7.20 -1.51 13.69
C LYS A 54 5.80 -2.16 13.64
N LEU A 55 4.76 -1.37 13.41
CA LEU A 55 3.38 -1.83 13.31
C LEU A 55 3.16 -2.73 12.11
N VAL A 56 3.84 -2.42 11.00
CA VAL A 56 3.81 -3.18 9.75
C VAL A 56 4.25 -4.64 9.96
N ARG A 57 5.27 -4.89 10.79
CA ARG A 57 5.76 -6.25 11.04
C ARG A 57 4.73 -7.15 11.73
N GLU A 58 3.83 -6.56 12.49
CA GLU A 58 2.78 -7.27 13.23
C GLU A 58 1.46 -7.36 12.44
N ALA A 59 1.34 -6.62 11.34
CA ALA A 59 0.12 -6.46 10.58
C ALA A 59 0.26 -7.04 9.16
N SER A 60 0.70 -8.30 9.03
CA SER A 60 0.84 -8.93 7.72
C SER A 60 -0.42 -9.70 7.32
N ASN A 61 -0.91 -9.48 6.10
CA ASN A 61 -2.03 -10.20 5.51
C ASN A 61 -1.57 -10.99 4.28
N GLN A 62 -1.71 -12.32 4.36
CA GLN A 62 -1.26 -13.25 3.33
C GLN A 62 -2.32 -13.59 2.28
N ASN A 63 -3.56 -13.17 2.48
CA ASN A 63 -4.69 -13.53 1.64
C ASN A 63 -5.01 -12.48 0.57
N LEU A 64 -4.63 -11.21 0.79
CA LEU A 64 -4.80 -10.17 -0.21
C LEU A 64 -3.95 -10.46 -1.45
N LYS A 65 -4.61 -10.49 -2.62
CA LYS A 65 -4.05 -10.79 -3.94
C LYS A 65 -4.06 -9.59 -4.87
N TYR A 66 -5.06 -8.72 -4.79
CA TYR A 66 -5.22 -7.62 -5.73
C TYR A 66 -5.49 -6.30 -5.01
N ILE A 67 -4.78 -5.25 -5.44
CA ILE A 67 -5.06 -3.88 -5.05
C ILE A 67 -5.40 -3.09 -6.31
N TRP A 68 -6.56 -2.43 -6.29
CA TRP A 68 -6.94 -1.41 -7.26
C TRP A 68 -6.96 -0.07 -6.55
N CYS A 69 -6.11 0.83 -7.00
CA CYS A 69 -5.96 2.16 -6.41
C CYS A 69 -6.27 3.23 -7.45
N SER A 70 -6.80 4.38 -7.04
CA SER A 70 -6.92 5.51 -7.97
C SER A 70 -5.54 6.03 -8.40
N PHE A 71 -5.47 6.68 -9.56
CA PHE A 71 -4.32 7.39 -10.12
C PHE A 71 -3.77 8.49 -9.19
N ALA A 72 -3.11 8.09 -8.12
CA ALA A 72 -2.49 9.00 -7.18
C ALA A 72 -0.99 9.06 -7.45
N HIS A 73 -0.45 10.29 -7.44
CA HIS A 73 0.95 10.56 -7.73
C HIS A 73 1.86 10.07 -6.60
N LEU A 74 2.64 9.03 -6.86
CA LEU A 74 3.62 8.50 -5.92
C LEU A 74 4.91 9.30 -5.99
N GLU A 75 5.28 9.97 -4.90
CA GLU A 75 6.57 10.66 -4.78
C GLU A 75 7.74 9.67 -4.78
N ASP A 76 7.58 8.55 -4.06
CA ASP A 76 8.57 7.46 -4.04
C ASP A 76 7.89 6.08 -4.26
N PRO A 77 7.88 5.59 -5.51
CA PRO A 77 7.37 4.26 -5.84
C PRO A 77 8.09 3.12 -5.08
N MET A 78 9.38 3.28 -4.78
CA MET A 78 10.17 2.22 -4.15
C MET A 78 9.81 2.06 -2.68
N SER A 79 9.61 3.17 -1.97
CA SER A 79 9.11 3.15 -0.59
C SER A 79 7.72 2.54 -0.50
N ALA A 80 6.81 2.88 -1.42
CA ALA A 80 5.49 2.26 -1.47
C ALA A 80 5.57 0.75 -1.73
N ALA A 81 6.40 0.31 -2.67
CA ALA A 81 6.62 -1.10 -2.97
C ALA A 81 7.18 -1.86 -1.78
N ALA A 82 8.18 -1.30 -1.08
CA ALA A 82 8.76 -1.88 0.12
C ALA A 82 7.71 -2.01 1.23
N PHE A 83 6.88 -1.00 1.44
CA PHE A 83 5.80 -1.02 2.43
C PHE A 83 4.74 -2.10 2.11
N LEU A 84 4.23 -2.10 0.87
CA LEU A 84 3.22 -3.06 0.44
C LEU A 84 3.71 -4.52 0.49
N SER A 85 4.98 -4.75 0.22
CA SER A 85 5.56 -6.11 0.28
C SER A 85 5.76 -6.62 1.71
N ASP A 86 5.78 -5.74 2.71
CA ASP A 86 5.78 -6.15 4.12
C ASP A 86 4.37 -6.54 4.57
N LEU A 87 3.40 -5.69 4.25
CA LEU A 87 1.99 -5.90 4.62
C LEU A 87 1.35 -7.05 3.84
N PHE A 88 1.58 -7.12 2.53
CA PHE A 88 0.88 -8.02 1.61
C PHE A 88 1.89 -8.86 0.80
N PRO A 89 2.57 -9.85 1.41
CA PRO A 89 3.64 -10.61 0.76
C PRO A 89 3.16 -11.56 -0.36
N ASN A 90 1.84 -11.77 -0.47
CA ASN A 90 1.25 -12.63 -1.50
C ASN A 90 0.40 -11.85 -2.51
N LEU A 91 0.59 -10.53 -2.58
CA LEU A 91 -0.03 -9.69 -3.59
C LEU A 91 0.44 -10.13 -4.98
N VAL A 92 -0.51 -10.26 -5.89
CA VAL A 92 -0.34 -10.77 -7.25
C VAL A 92 -0.30 -9.62 -8.26
N GLY A 93 -1.08 -8.57 -8.02
CA GLY A 93 -1.13 -7.40 -8.88
C GLY A 93 -1.59 -6.14 -8.16
N ILE A 94 -0.95 -5.03 -8.54
CA ILE A 94 -1.38 -3.66 -8.23
C ILE A 94 -1.77 -2.98 -9.53
N SER A 95 -2.97 -2.42 -9.60
CA SER A 95 -3.45 -1.70 -10.79
C SER A 95 -4.00 -0.32 -10.42
N PRO A 96 -3.69 0.73 -11.20
CA PRO A 96 -4.32 2.04 -11.06
C PRO A 96 -5.74 2.08 -11.67
N ASP A 97 -6.11 1.08 -12.46
CA ASP A 97 -7.41 1.03 -13.12
C ASP A 97 -8.47 0.57 -12.14
N TRP A 98 -9.50 1.40 -11.97
CA TRP A 98 -10.76 0.90 -11.46
C TRP A 98 -11.29 -0.12 -12.46
N PRO A 99 -11.88 -1.25 -12.02
CA PRO A 99 -12.57 -2.15 -12.93
C PRO A 99 -13.77 -1.41 -13.54
N SER A 100 -13.54 -0.66 -14.62
CA SER A 100 -14.55 0.08 -15.34
C SER A 100 -15.34 -0.88 -16.22
N SER A 101 -16.65 -0.95 -15.98
CA SER A 101 -17.59 -1.79 -16.72
C SER A 101 -17.91 -1.31 -18.14
N SER A 102 -17.23 -0.28 -18.64
CA SER A 102 -17.46 0.26 -19.99
C SER A 102 -16.13 0.69 -20.60
N GLY A 103 -15.69 -0.03 -21.65
CA GLY A 103 -14.47 0.22 -22.41
C GLY A 103 -14.49 1.54 -23.16
N GLN A 104 -14.42 2.63 -22.41
CA GLN A 104 -14.24 3.96 -22.93
C GLN A 104 -12.73 4.16 -23.12
N GLU A 105 -12.30 4.22 -24.38
CA GLU A 105 -10.92 4.45 -24.77
C GLU A 105 -10.42 5.76 -24.12
N SER A 106 -9.59 5.64 -23.09
CA SER A 106 -8.94 6.79 -22.44
C SER A 106 -8.12 7.53 -23.49
N ARG A 107 -8.40 8.83 -23.62
CA ARG A 107 -7.52 9.77 -24.34
C ARG A 107 -6.13 9.67 -23.73
N GLU A 108 -5.11 9.49 -24.56
CA GLU A 108 -3.70 9.50 -24.21
C GLU A 108 -3.32 10.83 -23.52
N ASN A 109 -3.50 10.91 -22.21
CA ASN A 109 -2.96 12.00 -21.40
C ASN A 109 -1.57 11.55 -20.90
N GLU A 110 -0.53 12.33 -21.23
CA GLU A 110 0.85 12.04 -20.81
C GLU A 110 0.96 11.90 -19.28
N GLU A 111 0.18 12.68 -18.53
CA GLU A 111 0.12 12.60 -17.06
C GLU A 111 -0.45 11.26 -16.58
N GLU A 112 -1.45 10.71 -17.27
CA GLU A 112 -2.04 9.41 -16.93
C GLU A 112 -1.04 8.28 -17.20
N ASN A 113 -0.28 8.38 -18.30
CA ASN A 113 0.78 7.43 -18.62
C ASN A 113 1.89 7.41 -17.56
N GLU A 114 2.32 8.57 -17.06
CA GLU A 114 3.33 8.64 -16.00
C GLU A 114 2.84 7.97 -14.70
N LEU A 115 1.58 8.18 -14.34
CA LEU A 115 0.97 7.56 -13.17
C LEU A 115 0.90 6.04 -13.33
N VAL A 116 0.47 5.55 -14.50
CA VAL A 116 0.46 4.12 -14.83
C VAL A 116 1.86 3.53 -14.68
N ASP A 117 2.87 4.20 -15.23
CA ASP A 117 4.24 3.69 -15.22
C ASP A 117 4.85 3.69 -13.82
N ASN A 118 4.52 4.66 -12.97
CA ASN A 118 4.92 4.64 -11.57
C ASN A 118 4.29 3.46 -10.81
N TRP A 119 3.01 3.17 -11.02
CA TRP A 119 2.35 2.02 -10.41
C TRP A 119 2.87 0.67 -10.94
N LYS A 120 3.26 0.58 -12.21
CA LYS A 120 3.99 -0.59 -12.75
C LYS A 120 5.32 -0.81 -12.03
N LYS A 121 6.11 0.24 -11.81
CA LYS A 121 7.36 0.16 -11.03
C LYS A 121 7.10 -0.37 -9.62
N VAL A 122 6.00 0.06 -8.98
CA VAL A 122 5.61 -0.47 -7.67
C VAL A 122 5.34 -1.98 -7.72
N ASP A 123 4.58 -2.46 -8.70
CA ASP A 123 4.28 -3.90 -8.86
C ASP A 123 5.56 -4.73 -9.07
N GLU A 124 6.46 -4.27 -9.93
CA GLU A 124 7.74 -4.94 -10.21
C GLU A 124 8.66 -4.97 -8.98
N ALA A 125 8.81 -3.82 -8.32
CA ALA A 125 9.63 -3.69 -7.12
C ALA A 125 9.05 -4.51 -5.95
N HIS A 126 7.73 -4.53 -5.78
CA HIS A 126 7.04 -5.32 -4.76
C HIS A 126 7.44 -6.79 -4.86
N ARG A 127 7.35 -7.38 -6.06
CA ARG A 127 7.72 -8.79 -6.29
C ARG A 127 9.17 -9.07 -5.90
N SER A 128 10.06 -8.13 -6.18
CA SER A 128 11.47 -8.21 -5.84
C SER A 128 11.69 -8.15 -4.33
N PHE A 129 11.05 -7.20 -3.63
CA PHE A 129 11.12 -7.10 -2.18
C PHE A 129 10.53 -8.32 -1.46
N VAL A 130 9.43 -8.90 -1.97
CA VAL A 130 8.88 -10.15 -1.43
C VAL A 130 9.91 -11.28 -1.47
N LYS A 131 10.64 -11.44 -2.58
CA LYS A 131 11.70 -12.45 -2.72
C LYS A 131 12.82 -12.22 -1.70
N VAL A 132 13.32 -10.99 -1.60
CA VAL A 132 14.36 -10.62 -0.62
C VAL A 132 13.90 -10.94 0.80
N ARG A 133 12.69 -10.55 1.19
CA ARG A 133 12.19 -10.80 2.55
C ARG A 133 11.96 -12.28 2.85
N LYS A 134 11.52 -13.06 1.86
CA LYS A 134 11.44 -14.53 2.00
C LYS A 134 12.83 -15.12 2.27
N GLN A 135 13.84 -14.66 1.53
CA GLN A 135 15.23 -15.09 1.74
C GLN A 135 15.75 -14.68 3.11
N GLU A 136 15.55 -13.44 3.54
CA GLU A 136 15.99 -12.95 4.85
C GLU A 136 15.36 -13.76 6.00
N ARG A 137 14.07 -14.09 5.90
CA ARG A 137 13.37 -14.91 6.89
C ARG A 137 13.95 -16.33 6.94
N ALA A 138 14.21 -16.94 5.79
CA ALA A 138 14.84 -18.26 5.72
C ALA A 138 16.23 -18.26 6.36
N ASN A 139 17.05 -17.25 6.05
CA ASN A 139 18.41 -17.11 6.59
C ASN A 139 18.44 -16.90 8.11
N ARG A 140 17.40 -16.29 8.70
CA ARG A 140 17.30 -16.14 10.16
C ARG A 140 17.03 -17.47 10.85
N ILE A 141 16.17 -18.30 10.26
CA ILE A 141 15.78 -19.60 10.82
C ILE A 141 16.99 -20.55 10.85
N THR A 142 17.78 -20.58 9.77
CA THR A 142 18.98 -21.44 9.71
C THR A 142 20.03 -21.05 10.74
N LYS A 143 20.33 -19.75 10.88
CA LYS A 143 21.28 -19.25 11.88
C LYS A 143 20.88 -19.62 13.32
N ILE A 144 19.59 -19.50 13.66
CA ILE A 144 19.10 -19.89 14.99
C ILE A 144 19.29 -21.40 15.22
N GLY A 145 19.03 -22.24 14.20
CA GLY A 145 19.27 -23.68 14.28
C GLY A 145 20.75 -24.04 14.48
N ASP A 146 21.64 -23.36 13.76
CA ASP A 146 23.10 -23.56 13.85
C ASP A 146 23.64 -23.13 15.23
N ASP A 147 23.13 -22.03 15.79
CA ASP A 147 23.54 -21.56 17.12
C ASP A 147 23.02 -22.47 18.25
N LEU A 148 21.78 -22.98 18.13
CA LEU A 148 21.22 -23.94 19.09
C LEU A 148 21.95 -25.28 19.07
N THR A 149 22.28 -25.80 17.88
CA THR A 149 23.01 -27.07 17.75
C THR A 149 24.43 -26.98 18.30
N ARG A 150 25.14 -25.85 18.08
CA ARG A 150 26.45 -25.60 18.70
C ARG A 150 26.39 -25.52 20.23
N THR A 151 25.36 -24.87 20.77
CA THR A 151 25.18 -24.73 22.22
C THR A 151 24.92 -26.08 22.89
N VAL A 152 24.08 -26.93 22.29
CA VAL A 152 23.78 -28.27 22.83
C VAL A 152 24.99 -29.22 22.70
N ALA A 153 25.78 -29.11 21.63
CA ALA A 153 27.01 -29.88 21.47
C ALA A 153 28.10 -29.49 22.49
N GLY A 154 28.13 -28.24 22.93
CA GLY A 154 29.04 -27.75 23.99
C GLY A 154 28.61 -28.07 25.42
N LEU A 155 27.36 -28.51 25.64
CA LEU A 155 26.79 -28.83 26.95
C LEU A 155 26.87 -30.32 27.33
N ARG A 156 27.52 -31.15 26.50
CA ARG A 156 27.91 -32.52 26.88
C ARG A 156 29.19 -32.48 27.71
N ILE A 157 29.06 -32.30 29.01
CA ILE A 157 30.09 -32.60 30.03
C ILE A 157 29.45 -33.52 31.06
#